data_AF-A0A2Y9C2U3-F1
#
_entry.id   AF-A0A2Y9C2U3-F1
#
_cell.length_a   1.000
_cell.length_b   1.000
_cell.length_c   1.000
_cell.angle_alpha   90.00
_cell.angle_beta   90.00
_cell.angle_gamma   90.00
#
_symmetry.space_group_name_H-M   'P 1'
#
loop_
_entity.id
_entity.type
_entity.pdbx_description
1 polymer ?
#
loop_
_entity_poly.entity_id
_entity_poly.type
_entity_poly.pdbx_seq_one_letter_code
_entity_poly.pdbx_strand_id
1 'polypeptide(L)'
;MKLRPGGANIGVEWGYDIHEITLTPQSWSRVRSGRALRIRTRSVHEGVGQWEYWNFSGGLDGDLVVEYGEDCVVGFEGKLIDAIIQEHYDEGI
;
A
#
# COMPACT_ATOMS: atom_id res chain seq x y z
N MET A 1 19.32 -21.52 -5.41
CA MET A 1 19.01 -20.42 -4.47
C MET A 1 17.53 -20.12 -4.59
N LYS A 2 16.76 -20.07 -3.49
CA LYS A 2 15.32 -19.76 -3.52
C LYS A 2 15.12 -18.34 -3.00
N LEU A 3 14.67 -17.43 -3.85
CA LEU A 3 14.29 -16.07 -3.46
C LEU A 3 13.15 -16.14 -2.44
N ARG A 4 13.26 -15.38 -1.35
CA ARG A 4 12.16 -15.19 -0.40
C ARG A 4 11.47 -13.87 -0.73
N PRO A 5 10.14 -13.77 -0.63
CA PRO A 5 9.47 -12.49 -0.80
C PRO A 5 9.92 -11.53 0.32
N GLY A 6 10.54 -10.41 -0.04
CA GLY A 6 11.09 -9.38 0.86
C GLY A 6 10.11 -8.25 1.21
N GLY A 7 8.98 -8.15 0.52
CA GLY A 7 7.97 -7.11 0.71
C GLY A 7 7.55 -6.47 -0.60
N ALA A 8 6.89 -5.32 -0.53
CA ALA A 8 6.57 -4.52 -1.72
C ALA A 8 6.41 -3.04 -1.37
N ASN A 9 6.80 -2.15 -2.29
CA ASN A 9 6.31 -0.78 -2.29
C ASN A 9 5.05 -0.70 -3.13
N ILE A 10 4.00 -0.10 -2.57
CA ILE A 10 2.73 0.15 -3.25
C ILE A 10 2.55 1.65 -3.38
N GLY A 11 2.36 2.14 -4.60
CA GLY A 11 2.14 3.54 -4.91
C GLY A 11 0.80 3.75 -5.63
N VAL A 12 0.10 4.83 -5.29
CA VAL A 12 -1.09 5.27 -6.02
C VAL A 12 -0.97 6.76 -6.32
N GLU A 13 -1.49 7.16 -7.47
CA GLU A 13 -1.61 8.56 -7.84
C GLU A 13 -2.98 9.08 -7.36
N TRP A 14 -2.97 10.18 -6.61
CA TRP A 14 -4.17 10.98 -6.39
C TRP A 14 -3.79 12.46 -6.30
N GLY A 15 -4.65 13.33 -6.84
CA GLY A 15 -4.30 14.74 -7.00
C GLY A 15 -3.15 14.91 -8.00
N TYR A 16 -2.05 15.54 -7.57
CA TYR A 16 -0.83 15.74 -8.38
C TYR A 16 0.40 15.01 -7.80
N ASP A 17 0.19 14.13 -6.82
CA ASP A 17 1.26 13.46 -6.08
C ASP A 17 1.11 11.94 -6.17
N ILE A 18 2.25 11.24 -6.03
CA ILE A 18 2.29 9.79 -5.79
C ILE A 18 2.41 9.57 -4.28
N HIS A 19 1.47 8.81 -3.74
CA HIS A 19 1.46 8.38 -2.35
C HIS A 19 1.90 6.93 -2.27
N GLU A 20 2.81 6.62 -1.34
CA GLU A 20 3.45 5.30 -1.27
C GLU A 20 3.45 4.71 0.15
N ILE A 21 3.39 3.38 0.20
CA ILE A 21 3.61 2.60 1.41
C ILE A 21 4.56 1.42 1.14
N THR A 22 5.53 1.23 2.03
CA THR A 22 6.37 0.02 2.05
C THR A 22 5.76 -1.03 2.96
N LEU A 23 5.42 -2.19 2.38
CA LEU A 23 4.93 -3.36 3.09
C LEU A 23 6.06 -4.32 3.41
N THR A 24 6.09 -4.80 4.66
CA THR A 24 6.96 -5.89 5.09
C THR A 24 6.62 -7.19 4.34
N PRO A 25 7.52 -8.20 4.33
CA PRO A 25 7.23 -9.53 3.77
C PRO A 25 5.90 -10.11 4.24
N GLN A 26 5.61 -9.96 5.54
CA GLN A 26 4.42 -10.52 6.18
C GLN A 26 3.15 -9.79 5.75
N SER A 27 3.18 -8.45 5.75
CA SER A 27 2.06 -7.64 5.27
C SER A 27 1.79 -7.91 3.79
N TRP A 28 2.83 -7.97 2.96
CA TRP A 28 2.70 -8.26 1.54
C TRP A 28 2.14 -9.66 1.28
N SER A 29 2.62 -10.68 2.01
CA SER A 29 2.05 -12.03 1.94
C SER A 29 0.57 -12.05 2.32
N ARG A 30 0.16 -11.28 3.34
CA ARG A 30 -1.24 -11.15 3.75
C ARG A 30 -2.10 -10.53 2.64
N VAL A 31 -1.64 -9.42 2.05
CA VAL A 31 -2.33 -8.75 0.94
C VAL A 31 -2.49 -9.70 -0.25
N ARG A 32 -1.42 -10.37 -0.70
CA ARG A 32 -1.49 -11.33 -1.83
C ARG A 32 -2.43 -12.50 -1.58
N SER A 33 -2.56 -12.94 -0.34
CA SER A 33 -3.52 -14.00 0.04
C SER A 33 -4.98 -13.55 0.08
N GLY A 34 -5.25 -12.27 -0.23
CA GLY A 34 -6.58 -11.66 -0.22
C GLY A 34 -7.14 -11.35 1.17
N ARG A 35 -6.32 -11.53 2.21
CA ARG A 35 -6.72 -11.23 3.58
C ARG A 35 -6.69 -9.71 3.80
N ALA A 36 -7.81 -9.19 4.32
CA ALA A 36 -7.93 -7.78 4.61
C ALA A 36 -6.81 -7.28 5.53
N LEU A 37 -6.27 -6.11 5.21
CA LEU A 37 -5.21 -5.43 5.94
C LEU A 37 -5.45 -3.93 5.89
N ARG A 38 -5.48 -3.27 7.06
CA ARG A 38 -5.50 -1.82 7.19
C ARG A 38 -4.20 -1.36 7.83
N ILE A 39 -3.51 -0.42 7.21
CA ILE A 39 -2.29 0.20 7.74
C ILE A 39 -2.48 1.71 7.76
N ARG A 40 -1.96 2.37 8.80
CA ARG A 40 -1.92 3.82 8.92
C ARG A 40 -0.49 4.32 8.74
N THR A 41 -0.27 5.25 7.83
CA THR A 41 1.02 5.92 7.58
C THR A 41 0.90 7.41 7.80
N ARG A 42 2.04 8.07 8.06
CA ARG A 42 2.09 9.53 8.16
C ARG A 42 2.80 10.07 6.93
N SER A 43 2.18 11.03 6.27
CA SER A 43 2.77 11.77 5.16
C SER A 43 2.83 13.27 5.47
N VAL A 44 3.57 14.01 4.67
CA VAL A 44 3.63 15.47 4.71
C VAL A 44 3.26 15.96 3.32
N HIS A 45 2.18 16.73 3.23
CA HIS A 45 1.73 17.37 2.01
C HIS A 45 1.70 18.88 2.25
N GLU A 46 2.32 19.67 1.37
CA GLU A 46 2.47 21.13 1.52
C GLU A 46 3.00 21.61 2.89
N GLY A 47 3.87 20.81 3.53
CA GLY A 47 4.42 21.12 4.85
C GLY A 47 3.49 20.82 6.03
N VAL A 48 2.28 20.31 5.77
CA VAL A 48 1.34 19.86 6.79
C VAL A 48 1.38 18.34 6.88
N GLY A 49 1.59 17.82 8.10
CA GLY A 49 1.56 16.39 8.34
C GLY A 49 0.12 15.86 8.40
N GLN A 50 -0.16 14.79 7.66
CA GLN A 50 -1.46 14.14 7.64
C GLN A 50 -1.35 12.63 7.83
N TRP A 51 -2.44 12.01 8.26
CA TRP A 51 -2.56 10.56 8.30
C TRP A 51 -3.13 10.05 6.99
N GLU A 52 -2.62 8.90 6.55
CA GLU A 52 -3.16 8.11 5.46
C GLU A 52 -3.52 6.72 5.97
N TYR A 53 -4.59 6.16 5.43
CA TYR A 53 -5.14 4.87 5.81
C TYR A 53 -5.26 4.00 4.57
N TRP A 54 -4.40 3.00 4.48
CA TRP A 54 -4.31 2.07 3.38
C TRP A 54 -5.11 0.82 3.69
N ASN A 55 -6.19 0.59 2.95
CA ASN A 55 -7.11 -0.53 3.12
C ASN A 55 -6.98 -1.49 1.94
N PHE A 56 -6.44 -2.67 2.18
CA PHE A 56 -6.28 -3.74 1.19
C PHE A 56 -7.29 -4.85 1.47
N SER A 57 -7.91 -5.40 0.42
CA SER A 57 -8.73 -6.62 0.52
C SER A 57 -8.76 -7.38 -0.81
N GLY A 58 -9.13 -8.66 -0.81
CA GLY A 58 -9.46 -9.39 -2.05
C GLY A 58 -8.30 -9.89 -2.91
N GLY A 59 -7.05 -9.48 -2.64
CA GLY A 59 -5.86 -10.04 -3.30
C GLY A 59 -5.29 -9.06 -4.31
N LEU A 60 -4.57 -9.57 -5.32
CA LEU A 60 -4.00 -8.73 -6.38
C LEU A 60 -5.06 -8.06 -7.25
N ASP A 61 -6.18 -8.74 -7.51
CA ASP A 61 -7.36 -8.19 -8.20
C ASP A 61 -8.40 -7.59 -7.23
N GLY A 62 -8.01 -7.44 -5.96
CA GLY A 62 -8.88 -6.97 -4.90
C GLY A 62 -8.88 -5.46 -4.74
N ASP A 63 -9.66 -4.96 -3.78
CA ASP A 63 -9.84 -3.53 -3.57
C ASP A 63 -8.66 -2.92 -2.80
N LEU A 64 -8.27 -1.72 -3.24
CA LEU A 64 -7.38 -0.81 -2.55
C LEU A 64 -8.10 0.53 -2.37
N VAL A 65 -8.29 0.93 -1.11
CA VAL A 65 -8.83 2.24 -0.75
C VAL A 65 -7.81 2.95 0.12
N VAL A 66 -7.45 4.18 -0.27
CA VAL A 66 -6.58 5.03 0.52
C VAL A 66 -7.32 6.29 0.92
N GLU A 67 -7.45 6.46 2.24
CA GLU A 67 -8.12 7.59 2.86
C GLU A 67 -7.08 8.49 3.53
N TYR A 68 -7.37 9.77 3.70
CA TYR A 68 -6.49 10.71 4.39
C TYR A 68 -7.24 11.67 5.31
N GLY A 69 -6.49 12.28 6.22
CA GLY A 69 -7.01 13.25 7.19
C GLY A 69 -7.82 12.60 8.32
N GLU A 70 -8.36 13.43 9.21
CA GLU A 70 -9.18 12.97 10.34
C GLU A 70 -10.57 12.50 9.90
N ASP A 71 -11.10 13.11 8.84
CA ASP A 71 -12.42 12.79 8.28
C ASP A 71 -12.43 11.56 7.36
N CYS A 72 -11.28 10.87 7.19
CA CYS A 72 -11.12 9.71 6.31
C CYS A 72 -11.61 9.99 4.87
N VAL A 73 -11.21 11.14 4.33
CA VAL A 73 -11.54 11.51 2.94
C VAL A 73 -10.85 10.53 1.99
N VAL A 74 -11.57 10.01 1.01
CA VAL A 74 -11.01 9.08 0.02
C VAL A 74 -10.12 9.85 -0.95
N GLY A 75 -8.82 9.52 -0.96
CA GLY A 75 -7.86 10.00 -1.95
C GLY A 75 -7.80 9.07 -3.17
N PHE A 76 -7.86 7.75 -2.93
CA PHE A 76 -7.87 6.74 -3.99
C PHE A 76 -8.85 5.62 -3.65
N GLU A 77 -9.61 5.18 -4.65
CA GLU A 77 -10.46 3.99 -4.60
C GLU A 77 -10.34 3.26 -5.95
N GLY A 78 -9.84 2.03 -5.91
CA GLY A 78 -9.58 1.25 -7.11
C GLY A 78 -9.18 -0.18 -6.79
N LYS A 79 -8.63 -0.88 -7.79
CA LYS A 79 -8.07 -2.22 -7.56
C LYS A 79 -6.59 -2.11 -7.21
N LEU A 80 -6.09 -3.09 -6.46
CA LEU A 80 -4.65 -3.19 -6.20
C LEU A 80 -3.85 -3.34 -7.50
N ILE A 81 -4.41 -3.97 -8.52
CA ILE A 81 -3.76 -4.11 -9.85
C ILE A 81 -3.58 -2.77 -10.58
N ASP A 82 -4.34 -1.73 -10.21
CA ASP A 82 -4.21 -0.39 -10.78
C ASP A 82 -3.09 0.42 -10.10
N ALA A 83 -2.55 -0.08 -8.97
CA ALA A 83 -1.47 0.56 -8.24
C ALA A 83 -0.10 0.26 -8.86
N ILE A 84 0.87 1.14 -8.59
CA ILE A 84 2.29 0.91 -8.87
C ILE A 84 2.80 -0.08 -7.81
N ILE A 85 3.27 -1.26 -8.23
CA ILE A 85 3.76 -2.30 -7.32
C ILE A 85 5.22 -2.62 -7.65
N GLN A 86 6.11 -2.44 -6.68
CA GLN A 86 7.50 -2.87 -6.75
C GLN A 86 7.77 -3.93 -5.67
N GLU A 87 7.81 -5.21 -6.05
CA GLU A 87 8.15 -6.31 -5.14
C GLU A 87 9.66 -6.34 -4.84
N HIS A 88 9.99 -6.59 -3.58
CA HIS A 88 11.36 -6.80 -3.11
C HIS A 88 11.59 -8.30 -2.91
N TYR A 89 12.79 -8.77 -3.24
CA TYR A 89 13.19 -10.16 -3.03
C TYR A 89 14.46 -10.21 -2.18
N ASP A 90 14.43 -11.02 -1.13
CA ASP A 90 15.61 -11.24 -0.32
C ASP A 90 16.44 -12.39 -0.92
N GLU A 91 17.71 -12.10 -1.17
CA GLU A 91 18.73 -13.10 -1.43
C GLU A 91 19.05 -13.80 -0.10
N GLY A 92 18.40 -14.93 0.16
CA GLY A 92 18.71 -15.73 1.34
C GLY A 92 20.17 -16.15 1.33
N ILE A 93 20.94 -15.67 2.32
CA ILE A 93 22.32 -16.10 2.62
C ILE A 93 22.34 -17.58 2.98
#